data_AF-A0A853V559-F1
#
_entry.id   AF-A0A853V559-F1
#
_cell.length_a   1.000
_cell.length_b   1.000
_cell.length_c   1.000
_cell.angle_alpha   90.00
_cell.angle_beta   90.00
_cell.angle_gamma   90.00
#
_symmetry.space_group_name_H-M   'P 1'
#
loop_
_entity.id
_entity.type
_entity.pdbx_description
1 polymer ?
#
loop_
_entity_poly.entity_id
_entity_poly.type
_entity_poly.pdbx_seq_one_letter_code
_entity_poly.pdbx_strand_id
1 'polypeptide(L)'
;MTKKQVITRIIIILVISLVVAIAFFFGMKMYQSHKNIQLVDSYIEDKHLKGLIKKEETKYSAKKGVYYKEIVFKDEPKLTYVVQPISTRKGIFLEGFDTETKKNIKGAKHNTFDQNYKP
;
A
#
# COMPACT_ATOMS: atom_id res chain seq x y z
N MET A 1 8.66 -0.34 -50.23
CA MET A 1 7.63 -0.96 -49.35
C MET A 1 6.26 -0.53 -49.81
N THR A 2 5.31 -1.46 -49.87
CA THR A 2 3.92 -1.11 -50.18
C THR A 2 3.26 -0.43 -48.97
N LYS A 3 2.24 0.41 -49.20
CA LYS A 3 1.48 1.06 -48.11
C LYS A 3 0.98 0.06 -47.07
N LYS A 4 0.61 -1.16 -47.50
CA LYS A 4 0.20 -2.27 -46.63
C LYS A 4 1.33 -2.73 -45.70
N GLN A 5 2.55 -2.92 -46.22
CA GLN A 5 3.72 -3.31 -45.41
C GLN A 5 4.08 -2.25 -44.35
N VAL A 6 3.95 -0.97 -44.69
CA VAL A 6 4.18 0.13 -43.74
C VAL A 6 3.16 0.10 -42.61
N ILE A 7 1.87 -0.04 -42.93
CA ILE A 7 0.79 -0.13 -41.93
C ILE A 7 0.98 -1.34 -40.99
N THR A 8 1.30 -2.52 -41.54
CA THR A 8 1.56 -3.72 -40.72
C THR A 8 2.72 -3.49 -39.75
N ARG A 9 3.81 -2.85 -40.20
CA ARG A 9 4.95 -2.55 -39.34
C ARG A 9 4.59 -1.57 -38.21
N ILE A 10 3.76 -0.56 -38.51
CA ILE A 10 3.28 0.39 -37.49
C ILE A 10 2.44 -0.34 -36.43
N ILE A 11 1.52 -1.22 -36.84
CA ILE A 11 0.68 -1.99 -35.91
C ILE A 11 1.55 -2.85 -35.00
N ILE A 12 2.56 -3.54 -35.53
CA ILE A 12 3.48 -4.36 -34.73
C ILE A 12 4.20 -3.50 -33.69
N ILE A 13 4.72 -2.33 -34.09
CA ILE A 13 5.40 -1.42 -33.17
C ILE A 13 4.44 -0.95 -32.06
N LEU A 14 3.19 -0.64 -32.39
CA LEU A 14 2.18 -0.23 -31.41
C LEU A 14 1.81 -1.34 -30.43
N VAL A 15 1.72 -2.58 -30.90
CA VAL A 15 1.46 -3.73 -30.01
C VAL A 15 2.64 -3.95 -29.07
N ILE A 16 3.87 -3.91 -29.57
CA ILE A 16 5.07 -4.06 -28.74
C ILE A 16 5.16 -2.92 -27.71
N SER A 17 4.93 -1.67 -28.12
CA SER A 17 4.97 -0.53 -27.19
C SER A 17 3.89 -0.64 -26.11
N LEU A 18 2.69 -1.12 -26.45
CA LEU A 18 1.62 -1.38 -25.48
C LEU A 18 2.02 -2.46 -24.46
N VAL A 19 2.61 -3.57 -24.91
CA VAL A 19 3.09 -4.64 -24.01
C VAL A 19 4.15 -4.10 -23.05
N VAL A 20 5.11 -3.31 -23.54
CA VAL A 20 6.14 -2.68 -22.71
C VAL A 20 5.52 -1.72 -21.69
N ALA A 21 4.56 -0.91 -22.09
CA ALA A 21 3.87 0.03 -21.19
C ALA A 21 3.14 -0.71 -20.06
N ILE A 22 2.45 -1.82 -20.38
CA ILE A 22 1.75 -2.65 -19.39
C ILE A 22 2.76 -3.26 -18.40
N ALA A 23 3.86 -3.85 -18.89
CA ALA A 23 4.89 -4.42 -18.05
C ALA A 23 5.51 -3.37 -17.11
N PHE A 24 5.81 -2.17 -17.64
CA PHE A 24 6.35 -1.08 -16.85
C PHE A 24 5.37 -0.58 -15.78
N PHE A 25 4.08 -0.48 -16.11
CA PHE A 25 3.03 -0.10 -15.15
C PHE A 25 2.94 -1.08 -13.99
N PHE A 26 2.89 -2.39 -14.26
CA PHE A 26 2.85 -3.41 -13.22
C PHE A 26 4.15 -3.46 -12.40
N GLY A 27 5.31 -3.30 -13.04
CA GLY A 27 6.60 -3.19 -12.34
C GLY A 27 6.63 -2.04 -11.34
N MET A 28 6.17 -0.85 -11.75
CA MET A 28 6.05 0.30 -10.85
C MET A 28 5.05 0.06 -9.70
N LYS A 29 3.91 -0.57 -9.98
CA LYS A 29 2.91 -0.89 -8.94
C LYS A 29 3.46 -1.88 -7.91
N MET A 30 4.14 -2.93 -8.35
CA MET A 30 4.77 -3.89 -7.47
C MET A 30 5.86 -3.25 -6.61
N TYR A 31 6.70 -2.40 -7.21
CA TYR A 31 7.72 -1.65 -6.48
C TYR A 31 7.12 -0.75 -5.39
N GLN A 32 6.06 -0.01 -5.72
CA GLN A 32 5.34 0.84 -4.75
C GLN A 32 4.75 0.00 -3.61
N SER A 33 4.11 -1.13 -3.93
CA SER A 33 3.57 -2.07 -2.94
C SER A 33 4.64 -2.53 -1.97
N HIS A 34 5.76 -3.05 -2.49
CA HIS A 34 6.84 -3.55 -1.68
C HIS A 34 7.40 -2.46 -0.74
N LYS A 35 7.61 -1.23 -1.24
CA LYS A 35 8.13 -0.14 -0.41
C LYS A 35 7.14 0.36 0.64
N ASN A 36 5.85 0.40 0.31
CA ASN A 36 4.80 0.78 1.27
C ASN A 36 4.70 -0.23 2.41
N ILE A 37 4.62 -1.51 2.06
CA ILE A 37 4.48 -2.58 3.05
C ILE A 37 5.76 -2.75 3.86
N GLN A 38 6.94 -2.62 3.24
CA GLN A 38 8.22 -2.59 3.96
C GLN A 38 8.24 -1.48 5.02
N LEU A 39 7.80 -0.27 4.70
CA LEU A 39 7.76 0.85 5.65
C LEU A 39 6.80 0.56 6.81
N VAL A 40 5.63 -0.01 6.52
CA VAL A 40 4.66 -0.44 7.53
C VAL A 40 5.24 -1.54 8.43
N ASP A 41 5.89 -2.54 7.85
CA ASP A 41 6.47 -3.67 8.58
C ASP A 41 7.61 -3.23 9.50
N SER A 42 8.51 -2.39 8.99
CA SER A 42 9.57 -1.80 9.81
C SER A 42 8.98 -1.03 10.98
N TYR A 43 7.90 -0.27 10.78
CA TYR A 43 7.30 0.49 11.88
C TYR A 43 6.69 -0.40 12.95
N ILE A 44 6.00 -1.46 12.54
CA ILE A 44 5.43 -2.45 13.45
C ILE A 44 6.53 -3.15 14.26
N GLU A 45 7.67 -3.42 13.64
CA GLU A 45 8.83 -4.04 14.27
C GLU A 45 9.52 -3.09 15.25
N ASP A 46 9.81 -1.86 14.84
CA ASP A 46 10.45 -0.81 15.65
C ASP A 46 9.61 -0.41 16.87
N LYS A 47 8.28 -0.44 16.74
CA LYS A 47 7.36 -0.17 17.86
C LYS A 47 7.03 -1.41 18.67
N HIS A 48 7.67 -2.55 18.41
CA HIS A 48 7.44 -3.83 19.09
C HIS A 48 5.97 -4.30 19.04
N LEU A 49 5.22 -3.88 18.03
CA LEU A 49 3.79 -4.18 17.88
C LEU A 49 3.55 -5.56 17.26
N LYS A 50 4.56 -6.14 16.59
CA LYS A 50 4.48 -7.44 15.89
C LYS A 50 3.94 -8.56 16.78
N GLY A 51 4.36 -8.63 18.04
CA GLY A 51 3.89 -9.66 18.99
C GLY A 51 2.43 -9.51 19.41
N LEU A 52 1.88 -8.29 19.28
CA LEU A 52 0.51 -7.95 19.61
C LEU A 52 -0.46 -8.19 18.45
N ILE A 53 0.01 -8.49 17.24
CA ILE A 53 -0.87 -8.72 16.09
C ILE A 53 -1.63 -10.04 16.26
N LYS A 54 -2.96 -9.96 16.18
CA LYS A 54 -3.85 -11.12 16.11
C LYS A 54 -4.17 -11.47 14.66
N LYS A 55 -4.45 -10.45 13.85
CA LYS A 55 -4.79 -10.58 12.43
C LYS A 55 -4.20 -9.39 11.67
N GLU A 56 -3.67 -9.65 10.48
CA GLU A 56 -3.25 -8.60 9.54
C GLU A 56 -3.77 -8.90 8.13
N GLU A 57 -4.16 -7.85 7.41
CA GLU A 57 -4.56 -7.90 6.00
C GLU A 57 -3.90 -6.77 5.24
N THR A 58 -3.27 -7.07 4.10
CA THR A 58 -2.71 -6.04 3.21
C THR A 58 -3.75 -5.59 2.21
N LYS A 59 -3.96 -4.27 2.08
CA LYS A 59 -4.95 -3.66 1.19
C LYS A 59 -4.33 -2.53 0.39
N TYR A 60 -5.00 -2.18 -0.71
CA TYR A 60 -4.61 -1.07 -1.58
C TYR A 60 -5.66 0.02 -1.55
N SER A 61 -5.24 1.25 -1.24
CA SER A 61 -6.12 2.43 -1.29
C SER A 61 -6.04 3.07 -2.66
N ALA A 62 -7.05 2.85 -3.50
CA ALA A 62 -7.11 3.50 -4.82
C ALA A 62 -7.12 5.04 -4.73
N LYS A 63 -7.78 5.59 -3.69
CA LYS A 63 -7.86 7.03 -3.44
C LYS A 63 -6.51 7.64 -3.08
N LYS A 64 -5.71 6.95 -2.26
CA LYS A 64 -4.41 7.46 -1.78
C LYS A 64 -3.22 6.94 -2.60
N GLY A 65 -3.44 5.97 -3.48
CA GLY A 65 -2.39 5.37 -4.30
C GLY A 65 -1.37 4.54 -3.52
N VAL A 66 -1.66 4.15 -2.28
CA VAL A 66 -0.72 3.45 -1.39
C VAL A 66 -1.27 2.11 -0.91
N TYR A 67 -0.36 1.18 -0.66
CA TYR A 67 -0.65 -0.06 0.03
C TYR A 67 -0.54 0.16 1.55
N TYR A 68 -1.40 -0.50 2.29
CA TYR A 68 -1.53 -0.35 3.74
C TYR A 68 -1.91 -1.69 4.38
N LYS A 69 -1.74 -1.79 5.70
CA LYS A 69 -2.19 -2.95 6.48
C LYS A 69 -3.37 -2.59 7.37
N GLU A 70 -4.35 -3.46 7.41
CA GLU A 70 -5.36 -3.50 8.47
C GLU A 70 -4.94 -4.53 9.51
N ILE A 71 -4.90 -4.13 10.76
CA ILE A 71 -4.35 -4.93 11.86
C ILE A 71 -5.38 -4.97 12.98
N VAL A 72 -5.63 -6.15 13.52
CA VAL A 72 -6.35 -6.32 14.78
C VAL A 72 -5.33 -6.74 15.82
N PHE A 73 -5.15 -5.93 16.86
CA PHE A 73 -4.25 -6.27 17.96
C PHE A 73 -4.95 -7.14 19.00
N LYS A 74 -4.16 -7.92 19.75
CA LYS A 74 -4.61 -8.82 20.81
C LYS A 74 -5.15 -8.06 22.02
N ASP A 75 -4.60 -6.87 22.30
CA ASP A 75 -5.00 -6.02 23.42
C ASP A 75 -6.27 -5.21 23.12
N GLU A 76 -6.57 -4.94 21.85
CA GLU A 76 -7.81 -4.25 21.42
C GLU A 76 -8.51 -5.00 20.28
N PRO A 77 -9.10 -6.18 20.53
CA PRO A 77 -9.64 -7.04 19.47
C PRO A 77 -10.92 -6.50 18.80
N LYS A 78 -11.54 -5.47 19.38
CA LYS A 78 -12.73 -4.79 18.84
C LYS A 78 -12.37 -3.67 17.85
N LEU A 79 -11.09 -3.30 17.78
CA LEU A 79 -10.61 -2.24 16.91
C LEU A 79 -9.83 -2.84 15.73
N THR A 80 -10.09 -2.29 14.55
CA THR A 80 -9.30 -2.52 13.35
C THR A 80 -8.43 -1.30 13.13
N TYR A 81 -7.13 -1.51 13.19
CA TYR A 81 -6.13 -0.48 12.99
C TYR A 81 -5.69 -0.41 11.53
N VAL A 82 -5.72 0.77 10.95
CA VAL A 82 -5.22 1.03 9.60
C VAL A 82 -3.83 1.62 9.71
N VAL A 83 -2.82 0.88 9.28
CA VAL A 83 -1.41 1.32 9.19
C VAL A 83 -1.08 1.61 7.75
N GLN A 84 -0.92 2.88 7.42
CA GLN A 84 -0.62 3.32 6.08
C GLN A 84 0.57 4.29 6.05
N PRO A 85 1.41 4.21 5.01
CA PRO A 85 2.39 5.24 4.77
C PRO A 85 1.70 6.55 4.34
N ILE A 86 2.33 7.69 4.63
CA ILE A 86 1.89 9.01 4.14
C ILE A 86 2.33 9.21 2.69
N SER A 87 3.49 8.64 2.33
CA SER A 87 4.04 8.64 0.98
C SER A 87 4.82 7.37 0.72
N THR A 88 5.27 7.14 -0.51
CA THR A 88 5.92 5.87 -0.89
C THR A 88 7.12 5.47 -0.02
N ARG A 89 7.82 6.44 0.58
CA ARG A 89 9.09 6.21 1.30
C ARG A 89 9.21 6.92 2.65
N LYS A 90 8.19 7.66 3.08
CA LYS A 90 8.24 8.39 4.36
C LYS A 90 6.87 8.58 4.97
N GLY A 91 6.91 8.67 6.29
CA GLY A 91 5.79 8.97 7.15
C GLY A 91 4.83 7.80 7.27
N ILE A 92 4.23 7.68 8.44
CA ILE A 92 3.31 6.61 8.78
C ILE A 92 2.16 7.15 9.60
N PHE A 93 1.02 6.50 9.42
CA PHE A 93 -0.22 6.82 10.06
C PHE A 93 -0.86 5.51 10.50
N LEU A 94 -1.16 5.44 11.79
CA LEU A 94 -1.78 4.30 12.44
C LEU A 94 -3.02 4.84 13.16
N GLU A 95 -4.19 4.41 12.71
CA GLU A 95 -5.47 4.83 13.28
C GLU A 95 -6.36 3.63 13.59
N GLY A 96 -6.94 3.62 14.78
CA GLY A 96 -7.93 2.65 15.22
C GLY A 96 -9.33 3.03 14.74
N PHE A 97 -10.03 2.06 14.16
CA PHE A 97 -11.42 2.15 13.78
C PHE A 97 -12.22 1.07 14.50
N ASP A 98 -13.44 1.39 14.86
CA ASP A 98 -14.38 0.39 15.35
C ASP A 98 -14.71 -0.60 14.23
N THR A 99 -14.64 -1.89 14.53
CA THR A 99 -14.75 -2.96 13.52
C THR A 99 -16.15 -3.04 12.90
N GLU A 100 -17.18 -2.70 13.67
CA GLU A 100 -18.58 -2.80 13.23
C GLU A 100 -19.03 -1.52 12.53
N THR A 101 -18.79 -0.38 13.17
CA THR A 101 -19.28 0.92 12.71
C THR A 101 -18.34 1.62 11.74
N LYS A 102 -17.09 1.14 11.63
CA LYS A 102 -16.00 1.75 10.84
C LYS A 102 -15.72 3.22 11.21
N LYS A 103 -16.17 3.65 12.39
CA LYS A 103 -15.90 5.00 12.89
C LYS A 103 -14.49 5.06 13.48
N ASN A 104 -13.79 6.14 13.20
CA ASN A 104 -12.48 6.40 13.78
C ASN A 104 -12.63 6.58 15.30
N ILE A 105 -11.76 5.92 16.06
CA ILE A 105 -11.69 6.03 17.51
C ILE A 105 -10.44 6.83 17.87
N LYS A 106 -10.62 8.13 18.12
CA LYS A 106 -9.50 9.06 18.41
C LYS A 106 -8.66 8.66 19.63
N GLY A 107 -9.26 7.99 20.61
CA GLY A 107 -8.60 7.51 21.82
C GLY A 107 -8.03 6.10 21.74
N ALA A 108 -7.96 5.49 20.55
CA ALA A 108 -7.41 4.15 20.40
C ALA A 108 -5.92 4.14 20.79
N LYS A 109 -5.51 3.14 21.56
CA LYS A 109 -4.22 3.10 22.27
C LYS A 109 -3.02 3.29 21.36
N HIS A 110 -3.06 2.72 20.16
CA HIS A 110 -1.93 2.72 19.23
C HIS A 110 -1.99 3.85 18.21
N ASN A 111 -2.96 4.77 18.30
CA ASN A 111 -3.07 5.89 17.36
C ASN A 111 -1.76 6.67 17.27
N THR A 112 -1.25 6.88 16.06
CA THR A 112 0.00 7.60 15.83
C THR A 112 0.01 8.23 14.45
N PHE A 113 0.61 9.40 14.38
CA PHE A 113 0.95 10.09 13.14
C PHE A 113 2.38 10.58 13.23
N ASP A 114 3.25 9.98 12.42
CA ASP A 114 4.64 10.38 12.30
C ASP A 114 4.93 10.73 10.84
N GLN A 115 5.11 12.02 10.57
CA GLN A 115 5.37 12.51 9.20
C GLN A 115 6.77 12.18 8.69
N ASN A 116 7.72 11.94 9.60
CA ASN A 116 9.13 11.84 9.29
C ASN A 116 9.68 10.42 9.40
N TYR A 117 8.86 9.47 9.86
CA TYR A 117 9.23 8.07 9.95
C TYR A 117 9.83 7.55 8.63
N LYS A 118 11.00 6.94 8.76
CA LYS A 118 11.70 6.22 7.69
C LYS A 118 12.33 4.98 8.34
N PRO A 119 12.26 3.82 7.66
CA PRO A 119 12.97 2.63 8.10
C PRO A 119 14.49 2.80 7.97
#